data_AF-A0A6V8PXV3-F1
#
_entry.id   AF-A0A6V8PXV3-F1
#
_cell.length_a   1.000
_cell.length_b   1.000
_cell.length_c   1.000
_cell.angle_alpha   90.00
_cell.angle_beta   90.00
_cell.angle_gamma   90.00
#
_symmetry.space_group_name_H-M   'P 1'
#
loop_
_entity.id
_entity.type
_entity.pdbx_description
1 polymer ?
#
loop_
_entity_poly.entity_id
_entity_poly.type
_entity_poly.pdbx_seq_one_letter_code
_entity_poly.pdbx_strand_id
1 'polypeptide(L)'
;MNREEEIISQLIKDFQRIIPNGKVIGKQKVEKKPYDLVFDVQINKTRKKLVCEVKSAGQPRYLYQAIGQLKLGISAEKDAYPIIVAPYISERGRNICKEAGVGFIDLQ
;
A
#
# COMPACT_ATOMS: atom_id res chain seq x y z
N MET A 1 15.48 13.27 -2.23
CA MET A 1 14.25 12.46 -2.35
C MET A 1 14.18 11.58 -1.12
N ASN A 2 13.05 11.52 -0.42
CA ASN A 2 12.93 10.63 0.75
C ASN A 2 12.80 9.17 0.26
N ARG A 3 13.30 8.19 1.02
CA ARG A 3 13.25 6.76 0.69
C ARG A 3 11.83 6.26 0.38
N GLU A 4 10.81 6.81 1.01
CA GLU A 4 9.40 6.51 0.73
C GLU A 4 8.96 7.00 -0.66
N GLU A 5 9.47 8.15 -1.12
CA GLU A 5 9.18 8.68 -2.46
C GLU A 5 9.83 7.83 -3.56
N GLU A 6 11.01 7.28 -3.29
CA GLU A 6 11.67 6.28 -4.16
C GLU A 6 10.82 5.01 -4.27
N ILE A 7 10.32 4.51 -3.14
CA ILE A 7 9.45 3.32 -3.09
C ILE A 7 8.16 3.55 -3.86
N ILE A 8 7.51 4.72 -3.71
CA ILE A 8 6.30 5.08 -4.48
C ILE A 8 6.60 5.11 -5.97
N SER A 9 7.73 5.70 -6.35
CA SER A 9 8.15 5.79 -7.75
C SER A 9 8.41 4.40 -8.34
N GLN A 10 9.04 3.51 -7.58
CA GLN A 10 9.28 2.12 -7.98
C GLN A 10 7.97 1.32 -8.09
N LEU A 11 7.07 1.47 -7.12
CA LEU A 11 5.77 0.83 -7.14
C LEU A 11 4.98 1.17 -8.42
N ILE A 12 4.96 2.44 -8.82
CA ILE A 12 4.24 2.86 -10.04
C ILE A 12 4.86 2.21 -11.29
N LYS A 13 6.19 2.19 -11.38
CA LYS A 13 6.91 1.57 -12.50
C LYS A 13 6.64 0.07 -12.58
N ASP A 14 6.62 -0.61 -11.44
CA ASP A 14 6.47 -2.06 -11.35
C ASP A 14 5.03 -2.52 -11.18
N PHE A 15 4.06 -1.60 -11.11
CA PHE A 15 2.69 -1.95 -10.75
C PHE A 15 2.09 -3.03 -11.65
N GLN A 16 2.28 -2.90 -12.97
CA GLN A 16 1.83 -3.89 -13.94
C GLN A 16 2.61 -5.21 -13.84
N ARG A 17 3.88 -5.19 -13.43
CA ARG A 17 4.65 -6.42 -13.19
C ARG A 17 4.13 -7.16 -11.95
N ILE A 18 3.81 -6.41 -10.89
CA ILE A 18 3.33 -6.95 -9.60
C ILE A 18 1.87 -7.40 -9.71
N ILE A 19 1.05 -6.63 -10.43
CA ILE A 19 -0.36 -6.90 -10.68
C ILE A 19 -0.57 -6.89 -12.21
N PRO A 20 -0.32 -8.01 -12.91
CA PRO A 20 -0.40 -8.11 -14.38
C PRO A 20 -1.72 -7.64 -14.99
N ASN A 21 -2.82 -7.87 -14.29
CA ASN A 21 -4.16 -7.47 -14.72
C ASN A 21 -4.60 -6.11 -14.17
N GLY A 22 -3.66 -5.38 -13.57
CA GLY A 22 -3.88 -4.10 -12.91
C GLY A 22 -3.25 -2.95 -13.68
N LYS A 23 -3.91 -1.80 -13.67
CA LYS A 23 -3.36 -0.54 -14.17
C LYS A 23 -3.61 0.57 -13.17
N VAL A 24 -2.59 1.37 -12.88
CA VAL A 24 -2.77 2.63 -12.16
C VAL A 24 -3.47 3.63 -13.09
N ILE A 25 -4.62 4.14 -12.68
CA ILE A 25 -5.42 5.12 -13.43
C ILE A 25 -5.45 6.49 -12.74
N GLY A 26 -5.08 6.56 -11.46
CA GLY A 26 -4.96 7.80 -10.70
C GLY A 26 -4.07 7.62 -9.48
N LYS A 27 -3.46 8.72 -9.02
CA LYS A 27 -2.72 8.77 -7.76
C LYS A 27 -2.99 10.08 -7.04
N GLN A 28 -3.16 10.03 -5.73
CA GLN A 28 -3.31 11.20 -4.88
C GLN A 28 -2.40 11.05 -3.65
N LYS A 29 -1.41 11.94 -3.52
CA LYS A 29 -0.61 12.04 -2.29
C LYS A 29 -1.47 12.68 -1.21
N VAL A 30 -1.40 12.14 -0.01
CA VAL A 30 -2.20 12.62 1.10
C VAL A 30 -1.30 13.44 2.01
N GLU A 31 -1.63 14.72 2.18
CA GLU A 31 -0.80 15.65 2.97
C GLU A 31 -0.93 15.42 4.48
N LYS A 32 -2.08 14.90 4.93
CA LYS A 32 -2.38 14.65 6.34
C LYS A 32 -2.62 13.16 6.59
N LYS A 33 -1.82 12.61 7.51
CA LYS A 33 -1.90 11.25 8.03
C LYS A 33 -3.35 10.86 8.39
N PRO A 34 -3.71 9.58 8.16
CA PRO A 34 -2.85 8.46 8.55
C PRO A 34 -2.33 7.56 7.43
N TYR A 35 -2.34 7.98 6.17
CA TYR A 35 -1.72 7.24 5.07
C TYR A 35 -0.98 8.17 4.10
N ASP A 36 -0.07 7.61 3.30
CA ASP A 36 0.80 8.39 2.41
C ASP A 36 0.19 8.65 1.03
N LEU A 37 -0.57 7.68 0.52
CA LEU A 37 -0.98 7.69 -0.89
C LEU A 37 -2.28 6.93 -1.12
N VAL A 38 -3.08 7.41 -2.06
CA VAL A 38 -4.23 6.70 -2.62
C VAL A 38 -3.97 6.42 -4.09
N PHE A 39 -4.11 5.15 -4.50
CA PHE A 39 -4.16 4.78 -5.91
C PHE A 39 -5.57 4.46 -6.33
N ASP A 40 -6.01 5.09 -7.42
CA ASP A 40 -7.09 4.55 -8.21
C ASP A 40 -6.48 3.57 -9.20
N VAL A 41 -6.92 2.33 -9.13
CA VAL A 41 -6.46 1.25 -10.00
C VAL A 41 -7.65 0.63 -10.72
N GLN A 42 -7.40 0.18 -11.94
CA GLN A 42 -8.30 -0.71 -12.65
C GLN A 42 -7.70 -2.09 -12.62
N ILE A 43 -8.40 -3.05 -12.00
CA ILE A 43 -8.04 -4.46 -12.04
C ILE A 43 -9.11 -5.17 -12.86
N ASN A 44 -8.72 -5.74 -13.99
CA ASN A 44 -9.64 -6.22 -15.03
C ASN A 44 -10.60 -5.09 -15.48
N LYS A 45 -11.90 -5.24 -15.22
CA LYS A 45 -12.96 -4.25 -15.52
C LYS A 45 -13.47 -3.51 -14.29
N THR A 46 -12.85 -3.71 -13.13
CA THR A 46 -13.31 -3.14 -11.85
C THR A 46 -12.36 -2.06 -11.39
N ARG A 47 -12.90 -0.87 -11.09
CA ARG A 47 -12.14 0.18 -10.41
C ARG A 47 -12.06 -0.12 -8.92
N LYS A 48 -10.87 0.05 -8.36
CA LYS A 48 -10.59 -0.14 -6.94
C LYS A 48 -9.77 1.05 -6.45
N LYS A 49 -10.00 1.44 -5.20
CA LYS A 49 -9.18 2.41 -4.49
C LYS A 49 -8.26 1.68 -3.54
N LEU A 50 -6.95 1.86 -3.68
CA LEU A 50 -5.95 1.32 -2.77
C LEU A 50 -5.46 2.44 -1.87
N VAL A 51 -5.61 2.28 -0.56
CA VAL A 51 -5.10 3.22 0.44
C VAL A 51 -3.77 2.66 0.94
N CYS A 52 -2.69 3.37 0.66
CA CYS A 52 -1.34 2.87 0.82
C CYS A 52 -0.60 3.61 1.93
N GLU A 53 -0.08 2.84 2.87
CA GLU A 53 0.98 3.29 3.79
C GLU A 53 2.31 2.72 3.30
N VAL A 54 3.29 3.60 3.12
CA VAL A 54 4.60 3.25 2.57
C VAL A 54 5.59 3.19 3.71
N LYS A 55 6.30 2.07 3.86
CA LYS A 55 7.35 1.91 4.86
C LYS A 55 8.67 1.58 4.19
N SER A 56 9.74 2.18 4.69
CA SER A 56 11.11 1.89 4.24
C SER A 56 11.62 0.49 4.62
N ALA A 57 10.94 -0.22 5.53
CA ALA A 57 11.26 -1.58 5.97
C ALA A 57 10.01 -2.38 6.37
N GLY A 58 9.96 -3.68 6.03
CA GLY A 58 8.85 -4.59 6.37
C GLY A 58 9.11 -5.47 7.58
N GLN A 59 9.79 -4.95 8.60
CA GLN A 59 9.94 -5.64 9.89
C GLN A 59 8.65 -5.52 10.71
N PRO A 60 8.27 -6.52 11.53
CA PRO A 60 7.00 -6.56 12.26
C PRO A 60 6.63 -5.25 12.99
N ARG A 61 7.59 -4.60 13.66
CA ARG A 61 7.35 -3.34 14.40
C ARG A 61 6.76 -2.24 13.51
N TYR A 62 7.26 -2.10 12.28
CA TYR A 62 6.81 -1.07 11.34
C TYR A 62 5.46 -1.42 10.72
N LEU A 63 5.21 -2.71 10.50
CA LEU A 63 3.95 -3.20 9.96
C LEU A 63 2.80 -3.03 10.95
N TYR A 64 3.00 -3.35 12.23
CA TYR A 64 1.98 -3.11 13.26
C TYR A 64 1.59 -1.62 13.34
N GLN A 65 2.58 -0.73 13.30
CA GLN A 65 2.33 0.71 13.28
C GLN A 65 1.55 1.13 12.02
N ALA A 66 1.96 0.65 10.84
CA ALA A 66 1.29 0.92 9.57
C ALA A 66 -0.16 0.41 9.54
N ILE A 67 -0.42 -0.78 10.08
CA ILE A 67 -1.76 -1.36 10.20
C ILE A 67 -2.65 -0.46 11.06
N GLY A 68 -2.16 -0.01 12.22
CA GLY A 68 -2.91 0.90 13.08
C GLY A 68 -3.26 2.21 12.37
N GLN A 69 -2.30 2.78 11.65
CA GLN A 69 -2.48 3.98 10.84
C GLN A 69 -3.53 3.79 9.72
N LEU A 70 -3.42 2.73 8.93
CA LEU A 70 -4.37 2.41 7.87
C LEU A 70 -5.79 2.20 8.41
N LYS A 71 -5.94 1.49 9.52
CA LYS A 71 -7.26 1.24 10.14
C LYS A 71 -7.95 2.53 10.60
N LEU A 72 -7.19 3.53 11.06
CA LEU A 72 -7.73 4.83 11.44
C LEU A 72 -8.15 5.68 10.23
N GLY A 73 -7.47 5.54 9.10
CA GLY A 73 -7.72 6.36 7.91
C GLY A 73 -8.81 5.81 7.00
N ILE A 74 -8.85 4.48 6.84
CA ILE A 74 -9.70 3.86 5.83
C ILE A 74 -11.19 3.95 6.15
N SER A 75 -11.56 4.18 7.41
CA SER A 75 -12.97 4.41 7.79
C SER A 75 -13.58 5.62 7.07
N ALA A 76 -12.78 6.56 6.59
CA ALA A 76 -13.23 7.72 5.82
C ALA A 76 -13.34 7.45 4.30
N GLU A 77 -12.76 6.35 3.81
CA GLU A 77 -12.65 6.05 2.38
C GLU A 77 -13.57 4.89 2.01
N LYS A 78 -14.72 5.20 1.41
CA LYS A 78 -15.67 4.18 0.94
C LYS A 78 -15.04 3.28 -0.12
N ASP A 79 -15.26 1.97 0.02
CA ASP A 79 -14.80 0.92 -0.93
C ASP A 79 -13.29 0.89 -1.17
N ALA A 80 -12.50 1.41 -0.23
CA ALA A 80 -11.04 1.35 -0.25
C ALA A 80 -10.50 0.03 0.28
N TYR A 81 -9.36 -0.40 -0.27
CA TYR A 81 -8.61 -1.56 0.20
C TYR A 81 -7.27 -1.11 0.81
N PRO A 82 -6.98 -1.42 2.09
CA PRO A 82 -5.77 -0.97 2.74
C PRO A 82 -4.59 -1.84 2.30
N ILE A 83 -3.48 -1.21 1.95
CA ILE A 83 -2.26 -1.88 1.52
C ILE A 83 -1.04 -1.26 2.21
N ILE A 84 -0.13 -2.11 2.65
CA ILE A 84 1.22 -1.69 3.05
C ILE A 84 2.19 -1.95 1.90
N VAL A 85 3.01 -0.95 1.58
CA VAL A 85 4.05 -1.06 0.56
C VAL A 85 5.42 -0.97 1.23
N ALA A 86 6.30 -1.93 0.96
CA ALA A 86 7.67 -1.88 1.43
C ALA A 86 8.64 -2.53 0.42
N PRO A 87 9.96 -2.19 0.46
CA PRO A 87 10.95 -2.83 -0.39
C PRO A 87 11.04 -4.34 -0.19
N TYR A 88 10.81 -4.80 1.03
CA TYR A 88 10.81 -6.22 1.42
C TYR A 88 9.87 -6.42 2.61
N ILE A 89 9.07 -7.47 2.58
CA ILE A 89 8.20 -7.90 3.68
C ILE A 89 8.53 -9.34 4.05
N SER A 90 9.10 -9.51 5.26
CA SER A 90 9.39 -10.82 5.83
C SER A 90 8.15 -11.72 5.92
N GLU A 91 8.33 -13.03 5.93
CA GLU A 91 7.23 -14.00 6.05
C GLU A 91 6.33 -13.72 7.26
N ARG A 92 6.95 -13.49 8.44
CA ARG A 92 6.23 -13.07 9.65
C ARG A 92 5.43 -11.78 9.42
N GLY A 93 6.00 -10.83 8.70
CA GLY A 93 5.32 -9.59 8.33
C GLY A 93 4.10 -9.82 7.43
N ARG A 94 4.20 -10.71 6.45
CA ARG A 94 3.06 -11.09 5.58
C ARG A 94 1.93 -11.71 6.38
N ASN A 95 2.25 -12.56 7.36
CA ASN A 95 1.24 -13.16 8.25
C ASN A 95 0.54 -12.10 9.10
N ILE A 96 1.29 -11.15 9.66
CA ILE A 96 0.72 -10.00 10.40
C ILE A 96 -0.25 -9.19 9.53
N CYS A 97 0.12 -8.89 8.28
CA CYS A 97 -0.77 -8.17 7.36
C CYS A 97 -2.05 -8.97 7.06
N LYS A 98 -1.92 -10.28 6.79
CA LYS A 98 -3.06 -11.18 6.51
C LYS A 98 -4.03 -11.26 7.70
N GLU A 99 -3.51 -11.51 8.91
CA GLU A 99 -4.30 -11.57 10.15
C GLU A 99 -5.04 -10.24 10.42
N ALA A 100 -4.44 -9.12 10.04
CA ALA A 100 -5.05 -7.80 10.18
C ALA A 100 -6.06 -7.44 9.10
N GLY A 101 -6.23 -8.27 8.05
CA GLY A 101 -7.07 -7.97 6.89
C GLY A 101 -6.50 -6.88 5.97
N VAL A 102 -5.18 -6.69 5.98
CA VAL A 102 -4.48 -5.65 5.21
C VAL A 102 -3.68 -6.30 4.08
N GLY A 103 -3.84 -5.79 2.86
CA GLY A 103 -3.04 -6.21 1.72
C GLY A 103 -1.59 -5.74 1.85
N PHE A 104 -0.69 -6.33 1.07
CA PHE A 104 0.68 -5.83 1.02
C PHE A 104 1.27 -5.96 -0.38
N ILE A 105 2.20 -5.05 -0.69
CA ILE A 105 3.05 -5.12 -1.86
C ILE A 105 4.50 -5.16 -1.37
N ASP A 106 5.14 -6.27 -1.68
CA ASP A 106 6.59 -6.47 -1.57
C ASP A 106 7.19 -6.12 -2.94
N LEU A 107 8.19 -5.23 -2.98
CA LEU A 107 8.81 -4.78 -4.23
C LEU A 107 9.99 -5.67 -4.68
N GLN A 108 10.41 -6.62 -3.84
CA GLN A 108 11.39 -7.64 -4.22
C GLN A 108 10.82 -8.70 -5.17
#